data_AF-A0AA51JQD4-F1
#
_entry.id   AF-A0AA51JQD4-F1
#
_cell.length_a   1.000
_cell.length_b   1.000
_cell.length_c   1.000
_cell.angle_alpha   90.00
_cell.angle_beta   90.00
_cell.angle_gamma   90.00
#
_symmetry.space_group_name_H-M   'P 1'
#
loop_
_entity.id
_entity.type
_entity.pdbx_description
1 polymer ?
#
loop_
_entity_poly.entity_id
_entity_poly.type
_entity_poly.pdbx_seq_one_letter_code
_entity_poly.pdbx_strand_id
1 'polypeptide(L)' 'PSQADVQVFEAVGKSPAADLPHALRWYNQIASYTPAERKSWADGVSPLSAGAKPTAAAPPKKEDDDDDDVDLFGSGDEE' A
#
# COMPACT_ATOMS: atom_id res chain seq x y z
N PRO A 1 4.67 -8.17 -2.76
CA PRO A 1 3.40 -8.91 -3.00
C PRO A 1 3.33 -10.15 -2.10
N SER A 2 2.14 -10.50 -1.64
CA SER A 2 1.85 -11.58 -0.69
C SER A 2 0.57 -12.33 -1.07
N GLN A 3 0.24 -13.44 -0.39
CA GLN A 3 -1.05 -14.14 -0.60
C GLN A 3 -2.28 -13.24 -0.35
N ALA A 4 -2.13 -12.18 0.47
CA ALA A 4 -3.17 -11.18 0.65
C ALA A 4 -3.49 -10.44 -0.67
N ASP A 5 -2.46 -10.06 -1.44
CA ASP A 5 -2.65 -9.41 -2.73
C ASP A 5 -3.36 -10.31 -3.74
N VAL A 6 -3.06 -11.62 -3.73
CA VAL A 6 -3.71 -12.61 -4.59
C VAL A 6 -5.19 -12.71 -4.27
N GLN A 7 -5.54 -12.81 -2.99
CA GLN A 7 -6.94 -12.86 -2.54
C GLN A 7 -7.71 -11.61 -2.95
N VAL A 8 -7.12 -10.41 -2.79
CA VAL A 8 -7.77 -9.16 -3.22
C VAL A 8 -7.89 -9.09 -4.74
N PHE A 9 -6.86 -9.52 -5.49
CA PHE A 9 -6.85 -9.49 -6.94
C PHE A 9 -7.94 -10.38 -7.53
N GLU A 10 -8.12 -11.59 -6.97
CA GLU A 10 -9.19 -12.52 -7.34
C GLU A 10 -10.58 -11.96 -6.99
N ALA A 11 -10.73 -11.31 -5.83
CA ALA A 11 -11.98 -10.69 -5.43
C ALA A 11 -12.38 -9.49 -6.32
N VAL A 12 -11.39 -8.71 -6.78
CA VAL A 12 -11.61 -7.59 -7.70
C VAL A 12 -12.00 -8.11 -9.09
N GLY A 13 -11.34 -9.17 -9.58
CA GLY A 13 -11.71 -9.96 -10.76
C GLY A 13 -11.60 -9.28 -12.13
N LYS A 14 -11.82 -7.97 -12.22
CA LYS A 14 -11.75 -7.16 -13.45
C LYS A 14 -10.91 -5.91 -13.19
N SER A 15 -10.32 -5.35 -14.24
CA SER A 15 -9.55 -4.10 -14.12
C SER A 15 -10.40 -3.01 -13.47
N PRO A 16 -9.88 -2.35 -12.40
CA PRO A 16 -10.49 -1.14 -11.85
C PRO A 16 -10.61 -0.03 -12.90
N ALA A 17 -11.51 0.91 -12.66
CA ALA A 17 -11.68 2.07 -13.51
C ALA A 17 -10.48 3.04 -13.41
N ALA A 18 -10.25 3.82 -14.46
CA ALA A 18 -9.08 4.71 -14.58
C ALA A 18 -9.14 5.91 -13.62
N ASP A 19 -10.30 6.21 -13.07
CA ASP A 19 -10.54 7.19 -12.00
C ASP A 19 -10.00 6.73 -10.64
N LEU A 20 -9.63 5.45 -10.50
CA LEU A 20 -8.96 4.88 -9.32
C LEU A 20 -7.48 4.58 -9.64
N PRO A 21 -6.63 5.61 -9.83
CA PRO A 21 -5.28 5.45 -10.38
C PRO A 21 -4.40 4.52 -9.55
N HIS A 22 -4.53 4.56 -8.22
CA HIS A 22 -3.76 3.70 -7.32
C HIS A 22 -4.22 2.24 -7.39
N ALA A 23 -5.53 2.00 -7.44
CA ALA A 23 -6.09 0.66 -7.57
C ALA A 23 -5.75 0.05 -8.93
N LEU A 24 -5.86 0.84 -10.00
CA LEU A 24 -5.47 0.41 -11.34
C LEU A 24 -3.98 0.09 -11.44
N ARG A 25 -3.10 0.95 -10.88
CA ARG A 25 -1.65 0.70 -10.83
C ARG A 25 -1.35 -0.61 -10.11
N TRP A 26 -1.93 -0.83 -8.93
CA TRP A 26 -1.75 -2.06 -8.17
C TRP A 26 -2.30 -3.28 -8.93
N TYR A 27 -3.50 -3.19 -9.51
CA TYR A 27 -4.07 -4.29 -10.29
C TYR A 27 -3.17 -4.69 -11.46
N ASN A 28 -2.66 -3.71 -12.22
CA ASN A 28 -1.73 -3.96 -13.32
C ASN A 28 -0.41 -4.56 -12.82
N GLN A 29 0.09 -4.11 -11.67
CA GLN A 29 1.27 -4.66 -11.03
C GLN A 29 1.09 -6.12 -10.62
N ILE A 30 -0.06 -6.51 -10.06
CA ILE A 30 -0.32 -7.91 -9.71
C ILE A 30 -0.59 -8.75 -10.96
N ALA A 31 -1.28 -8.18 -11.95
CA ALA A 31 -1.59 -8.82 -13.23
C ALA A 31 -0.33 -9.19 -14.03
N SER A 32 0.77 -8.45 -13.90
CA SER A 32 2.01 -8.71 -14.64
C SER A 32 2.72 -10.00 -14.21
N TYR A 33 2.45 -10.53 -13.01
CA TYR A 33 3.06 -11.76 -12.52
C TYR A 33 2.31 -12.99 -13.02
N THR A 34 3.02 -14.08 -13.28
CA THR A 34 2.39 -15.34 -13.67
C THR A 34 1.66 -15.99 -12.48
N PRO A 35 0.66 -16.86 -12.72
CA PRO A 35 -0.01 -17.59 -11.64
C PRO A 35 0.94 -18.46 -10.80
N ALA A 36 2.06 -18.91 -11.38
CA ALA A 36 3.08 -19.69 -10.67
C ALA A 36 3.85 -18.83 -9.65
N GLU A 37 4.25 -17.62 -10.04
CA GLU A 37 4.93 -16.67 -9.14
C GLU A 37 4.01 -16.22 -8.00
N ARG A 38 2.73 -15.98 -8.31
CA ARG A 38 1.75 -15.59 -7.28
C ARG A 38 1.57 -16.66 -6.20
N LYS A 39 1.70 -17.94 -6.56
CA LYS A 39 1.61 -19.06 -5.62
C LYS A 39 2.85 -19.23 -4.74
N SER A 40 4.01 -18.70 -5.14
CA SER A 40 5.24 -18.78 -4.35
C SER A 40 5.43 -17.59 -3.40
N TRP A 41 4.53 -16.61 -3.43
CA TRP A 41 4.59 -15.46 -2.53
C TRP A 41 4.31 -15.84 -1.08
N ALA A 42 4.95 -15.11 -0.17
CA ALA A 42 4.80 -15.28 1.26
C ALA A 42 3.33 -15.27 1.70
N ASP A 43 3.02 -16.12 2.68
CA ASP A 43 1.70 -16.20 3.28
C ASP A 43 1.29 -14.86 3.87
N GLY A 44 0.02 -14.52 3.64
CA GLY A 44 -0.59 -13.28 4.08
C GLY A 44 -2.09 -13.41 3.99
N VAL A 45 -2.79 -12.86 4.98
CA VAL A 45 -4.26 -12.81 5.00
C VAL A 45 -4.69 -11.45 4.49
N SER A 46 -5.61 -11.43 3.53
CA SER A 46 -6.17 -10.18 3.04
C SER A 46 -6.84 -9.39 4.19
N PRO A 47 -6.64 -8.05 4.25
CA PRO A 47 -7.36 -7.21 5.20
C PRO A 47 -8.89 -7.31 5.03
N LEU A 48 -9.40 -7.65 3.83
CA LEU A 48 -10.83 -7.94 3.64
C LEU A 48 -11.28 -9.15 4.47
N SER A 49 -10.45 -10.19 4.54
CA SER A 49 -10.75 -11.43 5.27
C SER A 49 -10.50 -11.30 6.77
N ALA A 50 -9.55 -10.44 7.17
CA ALA A 50 -9.19 -10.21 8.57
C ALA A 50 -10.10 -9.21 9.29
N GLY A 51 -11.16 -8.71 8.65
CA GLY A 51 -12.07 -7.73 9.25
C GLY A 51 -11.44 -6.34 9.44
N ALA A 52 -10.47 -5.98 8.58
CA ALA A 52 -9.77 -4.71 8.69
C ALA A 52 -10.74 -3.54 8.51
N LYS A 53 -10.71 -2.61 9.49
CA LYS A 53 -11.43 -1.34 9.41
C LYS A 53 -10.78 -0.49 8.32
N PRO A 54 -11.54 0.19 7.44
CA PRO A 54 -10.96 1.11 6.47
C PRO A 54 -10.10 2.13 7.21
N THR A 55 -8.84 2.26 6.80
CA THR A 55 -7.96 3.35 7.24
C THR A 55 -8.49 4.63 6.61
N ALA A 56 -9.42 5.29 7.29
CA ALA A 56 -9.75 6.67 6.96
C ALA A 56 -8.45 7.48 7.06
N ALA A 57 -8.18 8.30 6.04
CA ALA A 57 -7.08 9.26 6.13
C ALA A 57 -7.26 10.05 7.44
N ALA A 58 -6.26 9.99 8.32
CA ALA A 58 -6.29 10.78 9.53
C ALA A 58 -6.45 12.25 9.12
N PRO A 59 -7.35 13.03 9.75
CA PRO A 59 -7.34 14.47 9.54
C PRO A 59 -5.93 14.99 9.88
N PRO A 60 -5.42 16.00 9.16
CA PRO A 60 -4.12 16.58 9.49
C PRO A 60 -4.15 16.95 10.97
N LYS A 61 -3.25 16.35 11.75
CA LYS A 61 -2.97 16.80 13.11
C LYS A 61 -2.65 18.28 12.98
N LYS A 62 -3.44 19.14 13.64
CA LYS A 62 -2.92 20.46 14.00
C LYS A 62 -1.70 20.18 14.86
N GLU A 63 -0.55 20.61 14.35
CA GLU A 63 0.68 20.77 15.11
C GLU A 63 0.32 21.52 16.39
N ASP A 64 0.47 20.84 17.52
CA ASP A 64 0.77 21.50 18.77
C ASP A 64 2.30 21.46 18.82
N ASP A 65 2.85 22.67 18.79
CA ASP A 65 4.24 23.06 18.86
C ASP A 65 4.84 22.53 20.17
N ASP A 66 5.72 21.51 20.12
CA ASP A 66 6.91 21.41 20.99
C ASP A 66 7.79 20.18 20.69
N ASP A 67 9.09 20.47 20.57
CA ASP A 67 10.28 19.61 20.73
C ASP A 67 10.43 18.36 19.82
N ASP A 68 11.04 18.57 18.65
CA ASP A 68 12.39 18.06 18.31
C ASP A 68 12.53 17.99 16.78
N ASP A 69 13.01 19.09 16.21
CA ASP A 69 13.57 19.16 14.86
C ASP A 69 14.77 18.21 14.73
N VAL A 70 14.50 16.92 14.56
CA VAL A 70 15.49 15.95 14.07
C VAL A 70 15.65 16.14 12.56
N ASP A 71 16.27 17.24 12.18
CA ASP A 71 16.80 17.44 10.83
C ASP A 71 17.95 16.44 10.58
N LEU A 72 17.58 15.28 10.04
CA LEU A 72 18.50 14.21 9.65
C LEU A 72 18.93 14.30 8.18
N PHE A 73 18.58 15.39 7.47
CA PHE A 73 18.87 15.52 6.03
C PHE A 73 19.32 16.94 5.60
N GLY A 74 19.72 17.82 6.53
CA GLY A 74 19.91 19.24 6.20
C GLY A 74 21.08 19.99 6.81
N SER A 75 22.11 19.35 7.38
CA SER A 75 23.35 20.07 7.74
C SER A 75 24.60 19.20 7.58
N GLY A 76 25.16 19.22 6.37
CA GLY A 76 26.44 18.62 6.03
C GLY A 76 26.94 19.08 4.67
N ASP A 77 26.83 20.38 4.38
CA ASP A 77 27.61 21.03 3.32
C ASP A 77 28.43 22.17 3.95
N GLU A 78 29.65 22.30 3.46
CA GLU A 78 30.66 23.36 3.68
C GLU A 78 31.60 23.25 4.91
N GLU A 79 32.65 22.43 4.78
CA GLU A 79 34.05 22.93 4.63
C GLU A 79 34.94 21.91 3.87
#